data_AF-A0A822BWF2-F1
#
_entry.id   AF-A0A822BWF2-F1
#
_cell.length_a   1.000
_cell.length_b   1.000
_cell.length_c   1.000
_cell.angle_alpha   90.00
_cell.angle_beta   90.00
_cell.angle_gamma   90.00
#
_symmetry.space_group_name_H-M   'P 1'
#
loop_
_entity.id
_entity.type
_entity.pdbx_description
1 polymer ?
#
loop_
_entity_poly.entity_id
_entity_poly.type
_entity_poly.pdbx_seq_one_letter_code
_entity_poly.pdbx_strand_id
1 'polypeptide(L)'
;TQVQIDTLEKFVSIIEYLIGNVENGDVLIKEYLFQSIIQTIGHSNNRIRKASQSALIRLFEMDQIKSDEIERDIIPSLCQLDRACDDFKNESILLMTRLTQYISSELVLKYFVPTIVQQSSSIAFQTRKTCATSIGDLATVIPSSAVDQYLVPCISNLCSDPFWGVRKSCAEVIHPVAQVCSKESRWNILSPCLIQLLQDQSRWVKTAALRVLGYFISTFAQTNEDKQINSTKINNEQINDLSVQVEQSIQINESDKFNDFNYWREPLLTNIDFNQDLIENFTSTTRKQSLLEISKTYDPDSINNILPIELLDFYTSIIEQSHSSGVETDIVHQGAHTFPAVALTLTNKNWHLIRDLHKKFAEDLQWKVRRTLAYSLHALSEI
;
A
#
# COMPACT_ATOMS: atom_id res chain seq x y z
N THR A 1 -29.26 21.72 15.89
CA THR A 1 -30.58 21.79 15.21
C THR A 1 -30.41 21.48 13.73
N GLN A 2 -31.47 21.13 12.98
CA GLN A 2 -31.36 20.86 11.53
C GLN A 2 -30.70 22.01 10.75
N VAL A 3 -30.98 23.26 11.15
CA VAL A 3 -30.37 24.47 10.60
C VAL A 3 -28.84 24.48 10.72
N GLN A 4 -28.28 23.99 11.84
CA GLN A 4 -26.82 23.89 11.99
C GLN A 4 -26.24 22.86 11.02
N ILE A 5 -26.94 21.74 10.78
CA ILE A 5 -26.51 20.72 9.82
C ILE A 5 -26.49 21.31 8.41
N ASP A 6 -27.60 21.93 7.99
CA ASP A 6 -27.73 22.50 6.65
C ASP A 6 -26.74 23.64 6.39
N THR A 7 -26.33 24.36 7.46
CA THR A 7 -25.31 25.40 7.38
C THR A 7 -23.92 24.81 7.22
N LEU A 8 -23.58 23.79 8.01
CA LEU A 8 -22.27 23.12 7.96
C LEU A 8 -22.07 22.35 6.65
N GLU A 9 -23.13 21.76 6.10
CA GLU A 9 -23.08 21.09 4.80
C GLU A 9 -22.74 22.07 3.65
N LYS A 10 -22.98 23.37 3.83
CA LYS A 10 -22.60 24.41 2.86
C LYS A 10 -21.18 24.95 3.06
N PHE A 11 -20.47 24.55 4.12
CA PHE A 11 -19.15 25.12 4.43
C PHE A 11 -18.16 24.95 3.29
N VAL A 12 -18.14 23.80 2.62
CA VAL A 12 -17.27 23.58 1.45
C VAL A 12 -17.56 24.60 0.36
N SER A 13 -18.82 24.76 -0.04
CA SER A 13 -19.21 25.75 -1.07
C SER A 13 -18.97 27.19 -0.65
N ILE A 14 -19.13 27.51 0.65
CA ILE A 14 -18.84 28.83 1.19
C ILE A 14 -17.33 29.11 1.12
N ILE A 15 -16.49 28.16 1.54
CA ILE A 15 -15.03 28.27 1.46
C ILE A 15 -14.59 28.52 0.01
N GLU A 16 -15.10 27.73 -0.93
CA GLU A 16 -14.78 27.88 -2.36
C GLU A 16 -15.22 29.24 -2.91
N TYR A 17 -16.42 29.68 -2.55
CA TYR A 17 -16.93 30.98 -2.98
C TYR A 17 -16.10 32.13 -2.41
N LEU A 18 -15.77 32.09 -1.12
CA LEU A 18 -14.98 33.13 -0.46
C LEU A 18 -13.60 33.26 -1.09
N ILE A 19 -12.91 32.15 -1.33
CA ILE A 19 -11.56 32.18 -1.92
C ILE A 19 -11.59 32.58 -3.39
N GLY A 20 -12.59 32.11 -4.15
CA GLY A 20 -12.66 32.36 -5.59
C GLY A 20 -13.24 33.72 -5.99
N ASN A 21 -14.08 34.34 -5.14
CA ASN A 21 -14.92 35.48 -5.56
C ASN A 21 -14.90 36.68 -4.60
N VAL A 22 -14.25 36.58 -3.43
CA VAL A 22 -14.28 37.65 -2.42
C VAL A 22 -12.86 38.11 -2.07
N GLU A 23 -12.64 39.43 -2.12
CA GLU A 23 -11.38 40.02 -1.65
C GLU A 23 -11.21 39.78 -0.14
N ASN A 24 -10.04 39.29 0.28
CA ASN A 24 -9.73 38.85 1.65
C ASN A 24 -10.60 37.68 2.16
N GLY A 25 -11.07 36.80 1.26
CA GLY A 25 -11.84 35.62 1.64
C GLY A 25 -11.12 34.68 2.60
N ASP A 26 -9.79 34.59 2.51
CA ASP A 26 -8.92 33.85 3.43
C ASP A 26 -9.00 34.36 4.88
N VAL A 27 -9.04 35.69 5.06
CA VAL A 27 -9.20 36.33 6.38
C VAL A 27 -10.56 35.98 6.97
N LEU A 28 -11.62 36.07 6.17
CA LEU A 28 -12.99 35.75 6.60
C LEU A 28 -13.13 34.28 7.03
N ILE A 29 -12.49 33.37 6.30
CA ILE A 29 -12.45 31.95 6.66
C ILE A 29 -11.79 31.77 8.03
N LYS A 30 -10.65 32.43 8.26
CA LYS A 30 -9.90 32.32 9.53
C LYS A 30 -10.67 32.89 10.71
N GLU A 31 -11.30 34.05 10.55
CA GLU A 31 -12.03 34.71 11.62
C GLU A 31 -13.34 34.00 11.99
N TYR A 32 -14.08 33.49 11.01
CA TYR A 32 -15.45 33.03 11.24
C TYR A 32 -15.68 31.54 11.09
N LEU A 33 -14.93 30.85 10.22
CA LEU A 33 -15.20 29.45 9.88
C LEU A 33 -14.22 28.48 10.55
N PHE A 34 -12.93 28.84 10.64
CA PHE A 34 -11.88 27.93 11.07
C PHE A 34 -12.16 27.29 12.44
N GLN A 35 -12.37 28.11 13.47
CA GLN A 35 -12.65 27.59 14.82
C GLN A 35 -13.94 26.77 14.89
N SER A 36 -14.98 27.17 14.15
CA SER A 36 -16.23 26.40 14.08
C SER A 36 -15.99 25.03 13.44
N ILE A 37 -15.18 24.95 12.39
CA ILE A 37 -14.81 23.69 11.73
C ILE A 37 -14.08 22.80 12.73
N ILE A 38 -13.01 23.29 13.35
CA ILE A 38 -12.18 22.50 14.28
C ILE A 38 -13.00 21.95 15.47
N GLN A 39 -13.89 22.76 16.06
CA GLN A 39 -14.73 22.33 17.18
C GLN A 39 -15.77 21.27 16.81
N THR A 40 -16.13 21.16 15.53
CA THR A 40 -17.21 20.28 15.06
C THR A 40 -16.73 18.99 14.38
N ILE A 41 -15.41 18.81 14.23
CA ILE A 41 -14.78 17.56 13.72
C ILE A 41 -15.08 16.35 14.62
N GLY A 42 -15.37 16.57 15.91
CA GLY A 42 -15.73 15.54 16.87
C GLY A 42 -17.21 15.48 17.24
N HIS A 43 -18.07 16.17 16.50
CA HIS A 43 -19.46 16.33 16.91
C HIS A 43 -20.20 14.98 16.93
N SER A 44 -21.09 14.79 17.92
CA SER A 44 -21.84 13.53 18.09
C SER A 44 -22.68 13.14 16.86
N ASN A 45 -23.27 14.14 16.20
CA ASN A 45 -23.99 13.95 14.94
C ASN A 45 -23.04 13.70 13.74
N ASN A 46 -23.20 12.53 13.10
CA ASN A 46 -22.38 12.08 11.97
C ASN A 46 -22.42 13.02 10.75
N ARG A 47 -23.56 13.67 10.46
CA ARG A 47 -23.67 14.60 9.32
C ARG A 47 -22.83 15.84 9.55
N ILE A 48 -22.94 16.43 10.75
CA ILE A 48 -22.14 17.59 11.16
C ILE A 48 -20.66 17.26 11.08
N ARG A 49 -20.27 16.12 11.64
CA ARG A 49 -18.90 15.67 11.65
C ARG A 49 -18.32 15.49 10.25
N LYS A 50 -19.01 14.76 9.37
CA LYS A 50 -18.58 14.55 7.97
C LYS A 50 -18.50 15.86 7.18
N ALA A 51 -19.45 16.78 7.37
CA ALA A 51 -19.42 18.09 6.72
C ALA A 51 -18.19 18.91 7.18
N SER A 52 -17.91 18.90 8.49
CA SER A 52 -16.77 19.62 9.09
C SER A 52 -15.43 19.04 8.66
N GLN A 53 -15.31 17.71 8.61
CA GLN A 53 -14.14 17.02 8.09
C GLN A 53 -13.90 17.34 6.60
N SER A 54 -14.97 17.37 5.80
CA SER A 54 -14.88 17.72 4.37
C SER A 54 -14.46 19.18 4.19
N ALA A 55 -15.00 20.10 5.00
CA ALA A 55 -14.58 21.50 5.01
C ALA A 55 -13.10 21.65 5.42
N LEU A 56 -12.65 20.92 6.45
CA LEU A 56 -11.24 20.94 6.86
C LEU A 56 -10.31 20.48 5.72
N ILE A 57 -10.65 19.37 5.06
CA ILE A 57 -9.86 18.85 3.94
C ILE A 57 -9.85 19.87 2.78
N ARG A 58 -10.97 20.54 2.53
CA ARG A 58 -11.02 21.59 1.51
C ARG A 58 -10.10 22.76 1.84
N LEU A 59 -10.00 23.15 3.11
CA LEU A 59 -9.05 24.18 3.53
C LEU A 59 -7.58 23.78 3.29
N PHE A 60 -7.25 22.50 3.46
CA PHE A 60 -5.93 21.97 3.11
C PHE A 60 -5.69 21.96 1.58
N GLU A 61 -6.66 21.50 0.80
CA GLU A 61 -6.57 21.48 -0.67
C GLU A 61 -6.39 22.88 -1.29
N MET A 62 -6.90 23.91 -0.62
CA MET A 62 -6.80 25.30 -1.06
C MET A 62 -5.63 26.05 -0.42
N ASP A 63 -4.73 25.36 0.30
CA ASP A 63 -3.55 25.94 0.97
C ASP A 63 -3.87 27.10 1.93
N GLN A 64 -4.99 26.98 2.66
CA GLN A 64 -5.48 28.03 3.57
C GLN A 64 -5.04 27.85 5.03
N ILE A 65 -4.30 26.78 5.33
CA ILE A 65 -3.89 26.40 6.68
C ILE A 65 -2.37 26.50 6.78
N LYS A 66 -1.88 27.31 7.72
CA LYS A 66 -0.45 27.46 7.99
C LYS A 66 0.07 26.35 8.88
N SER A 67 1.36 26.02 8.77
CA SER A 67 2.02 24.99 9.59
C SER A 67 1.80 25.17 11.10
N ASP A 68 1.85 26.41 11.61
CA ASP A 68 1.61 26.69 13.03
C ASP A 68 0.17 26.36 13.48
N GLU A 69 -0.81 26.54 12.60
CA GLU A 69 -2.22 26.23 12.86
C GLU A 69 -2.45 24.71 12.90
N ILE A 70 -1.66 23.95 12.12
CA ILE A 70 -1.70 22.48 12.12
C ILE A 70 -1.29 21.94 13.48
N GLU A 71 -0.12 22.35 13.99
CA GLU A 71 0.41 21.83 15.26
C GLU A 71 -0.39 22.35 16.47
N ARG A 72 -0.83 23.61 16.44
CA ARG A 72 -1.53 24.23 17.57
C ARG A 72 -2.99 23.82 17.70
N ASP A 73 -3.73 23.77 16.59
CA ASP A 73 -5.19 23.65 16.62
C ASP A 73 -5.66 22.29 16.09
N ILE A 74 -5.15 21.84 14.94
CA ILE A 74 -5.67 20.66 14.25
C ILE A 74 -5.23 19.36 14.94
N ILE A 75 -3.91 19.18 15.15
CA ILE A 75 -3.36 17.95 15.74
C ILE A 75 -3.97 17.66 17.12
N PRO A 76 -4.07 18.62 18.07
CA PRO A 76 -4.69 18.36 19.37
C PRO A 76 -6.15 17.96 19.24
N SER A 77 -6.91 18.57 18.34
CA SER A 77 -8.31 18.19 18.10
C SER A 77 -8.42 16.76 17.57
N LEU A 78 -7.59 16.34 16.61
CA LEU A 78 -7.58 14.96 16.10
C LEU A 78 -7.19 13.94 17.18
N CYS A 79 -6.15 14.23 17.96
CA CYS A 79 -5.72 13.37 19.06
C CYS A 79 -6.75 13.29 20.19
N GLN A 80 -7.61 14.31 20.38
CA GLN A 80 -8.73 14.23 21.32
C GLN A 80 -9.84 13.28 20.84
N LEU A 81 -10.09 13.19 19.53
CA LEU A 81 -11.09 12.25 18.98
C LEU A 81 -10.72 10.80 19.27
N ASP A 82 -9.42 10.49 19.29
CA ASP A 82 -8.90 9.16 19.63
C ASP A 82 -9.25 8.74 21.07
N ARG A 83 -9.41 9.71 21.98
CA ARG A 83 -9.69 9.44 23.40
C ARG A 83 -11.18 9.30 23.72
N ALA A 84 -12.06 9.38 22.72
CA ALA A 84 -13.49 9.36 22.89
C ALA A 84 -14.07 7.92 22.75
N CYS A 85 -15.13 7.75 21.96
CA CYS A 85 -15.80 6.47 21.67
C CYS A 85 -15.10 5.72 20.52
N ASP A 86 -15.24 4.40 20.44
CA ASP A 86 -14.62 3.55 19.40
C ASP A 86 -15.01 3.96 17.97
N ASP A 87 -16.24 4.42 17.74
CA ASP A 87 -16.67 4.93 16.43
C ASP A 87 -15.86 6.19 16.02
N PHE A 88 -15.52 7.05 16.99
CA PHE A 88 -14.72 8.25 16.73
C PHE A 88 -13.24 7.96 16.53
N LYS A 89 -12.72 6.87 17.14
CA LYS A 89 -11.34 6.43 16.91
C LYS A 89 -11.11 6.08 15.45
N ASN A 90 -12.01 5.29 14.86
CA ASN A 90 -11.89 4.86 13.47
C ASN A 90 -11.89 6.06 12.52
N GLU A 91 -12.82 7.00 12.74
CA GLU A 91 -12.88 8.22 11.93
C GLU A 91 -11.68 9.13 12.14
N SER A 92 -11.17 9.23 13.38
CA SER A 92 -9.95 10.00 13.67
C SER A 92 -8.75 9.44 12.91
N ILE A 93 -8.55 8.11 12.96
CA ILE A 93 -7.47 7.43 12.22
C ILE A 93 -7.61 7.70 10.72
N LEU A 94 -8.80 7.53 10.14
CA LEU A 94 -9.02 7.78 8.70
C LEU A 94 -8.74 9.24 8.32
N LEU A 95 -9.13 10.19 9.17
CA LEU A 95 -8.87 11.60 8.94
C LEU A 95 -7.38 11.92 9.05
N MET A 96 -6.69 11.41 10.08
CA MET A 96 -5.23 11.53 10.22
C MET A 96 -4.53 11.01 8.96
N THR A 97 -4.91 9.82 8.49
CA THR A 97 -4.36 9.20 7.28
C THR A 97 -4.56 10.07 6.05
N ARG A 98 -5.77 10.60 5.82
CA ARG A 98 -6.05 11.50 4.68
C ARG A 98 -5.26 12.82 4.73
N LEU A 99 -4.96 13.32 5.93
CA LEU A 99 -4.25 14.57 6.13
C LEU A 99 -2.72 14.42 6.01
N THR A 100 -2.18 13.21 5.98
CA THR A 100 -0.73 12.97 5.85
C THR A 100 -0.10 13.62 4.62
N GLN A 101 -0.84 13.74 3.51
CA GLN A 101 -0.36 14.38 2.28
C GLN A 101 -0.18 15.91 2.40
N TYR A 102 -0.77 16.54 3.41
CA TYR A 102 -0.72 17.99 3.63
C TYR A 102 0.13 18.39 4.84
N ILE A 103 0.54 17.41 5.66
CA ILE A 103 1.25 17.62 6.92
C ILE A 103 2.69 17.14 6.75
N SER A 104 3.65 17.86 7.32
CA SER A 104 5.06 17.47 7.25
C SER A 104 5.30 16.09 7.85
N SER A 105 6.25 15.34 7.28
CA SER A 105 6.62 14.01 7.75
C SER A 105 7.07 14.00 9.22
N GLU A 106 7.69 15.09 9.70
CA GLU A 106 8.07 15.29 11.10
C GLU A 106 6.85 15.28 12.03
N LEU A 107 5.80 16.04 11.70
CA LEU A 107 4.57 16.10 12.51
C LEU A 107 3.79 14.78 12.44
N VAL A 108 3.73 14.15 11.26
CA VAL A 108 3.13 12.81 11.11
C VAL A 108 3.83 11.80 11.99
N LEU A 109 5.17 11.78 11.99
CA LEU A 109 5.98 10.89 12.82
C LEU A 109 5.82 11.18 14.32
N LYS A 110 5.74 12.46 14.70
CA LYS A 110 5.64 12.90 16.10
C LYS A 110 4.27 12.60 16.71
N TYR A 111 3.19 12.73 15.93
CA TYR A 111 1.82 12.70 16.47
C TYR A 111 0.95 11.57 15.90
N PHE A 112 0.95 11.34 14.59
CA PHE A 112 0.00 10.40 13.97
C PHE A 112 0.49 8.94 14.09
N VAL A 113 1.78 8.69 13.85
CA VAL A 113 2.36 7.34 13.96
C VAL A 113 2.15 6.76 15.37
N PRO A 114 2.46 7.46 16.49
CA PRO A 114 2.22 6.93 17.82
C PRO A 114 0.75 6.62 18.09
N THR A 115 -0.18 7.48 17.66
CA THR A 115 -1.62 7.25 17.82
C THR A 115 -2.06 6.00 17.07
N ILE A 116 -1.70 5.86 15.79
CA ILE A 116 -2.13 4.71 14.97
C ILE A 116 -1.49 3.40 15.46
N VAL A 117 -0.23 3.43 15.88
CA VAL A 117 0.44 2.26 16.47
C VAL A 117 -0.21 1.86 17.81
N GLN A 118 -0.60 2.83 18.65
CA GLN A 118 -1.32 2.53 19.88
C GLN A 118 -2.69 1.88 19.60
N GLN A 119 -3.43 2.41 18.62
CA GLN A 119 -4.76 1.91 18.28
C GLN A 119 -4.74 0.56 17.53
N SER A 120 -3.58 0.14 17.00
CA SER A 120 -3.42 -1.19 16.39
C SER A 120 -3.63 -2.33 17.40
N SER A 121 -3.54 -2.05 18.70
CA SER A 121 -3.82 -2.99 19.79
C SER A 121 -5.21 -2.80 20.43
N SER A 122 -6.10 -2.05 19.79
CA SER A 122 -7.46 -1.80 20.30
C SER A 122 -8.26 -3.10 20.49
N ILE A 123 -9.12 -3.13 21.50
CA ILE A 123 -10.06 -4.25 21.71
C ILE A 123 -11.03 -4.41 20.52
N ALA A 124 -11.39 -3.30 19.86
CA ALA A 124 -12.30 -3.27 18.73
C ALA A 124 -11.58 -3.65 17.45
N PHE A 125 -12.01 -4.75 16.81
CA PHE A 125 -11.36 -5.24 15.58
C PHE A 125 -11.50 -4.25 14.41
N GLN A 126 -12.56 -3.43 14.38
CA GLN A 126 -12.75 -2.38 13.38
C GLN A 126 -11.66 -1.31 13.47
N THR A 127 -11.24 -0.95 14.69
CA THR A 127 -10.13 -0.02 14.91
C THR A 127 -8.81 -0.61 14.45
N ARG A 128 -8.52 -1.86 14.82
CA ARG A 128 -7.32 -2.56 14.34
C ARG A 128 -7.32 -2.71 12.81
N LYS A 129 -8.48 -2.99 12.20
CA LYS A 129 -8.65 -3.05 10.74
C LYS A 129 -8.35 -1.69 10.10
N THR A 130 -8.86 -0.60 10.67
CA THR A 130 -8.65 0.77 10.18
C THR A 130 -7.18 1.19 10.30
N CYS A 131 -6.52 0.79 11.39
CA CYS A 131 -5.07 0.95 11.56
C CYS A 131 -4.32 0.19 10.47
N ALA A 132 -4.67 -1.08 10.22
CA ALA A 132 -4.04 -1.90 9.19
C ALA A 132 -4.08 -1.21 7.82
N THR A 133 -5.25 -0.71 7.40
CA THR A 133 -5.37 0.03 6.13
C THR A 133 -4.51 1.29 6.11
N SER A 134 -4.45 2.02 7.23
CA SER A 134 -3.71 3.29 7.32
C SER A 134 -2.19 3.13 7.30
N ILE A 135 -1.66 1.97 7.70
CA ILE A 135 -0.21 1.70 7.70
C ILE A 135 0.39 1.82 6.30
N GLY A 136 -0.34 1.42 5.26
CA GLY A 136 0.11 1.51 3.87
C GLY A 136 0.42 2.94 3.45
N ASP A 137 -0.53 3.85 3.70
CA ASP A 137 -0.38 5.27 3.38
C ASP A 137 0.72 5.93 4.21
N LEU A 138 0.76 5.66 5.53
CA LEU A 138 1.80 6.19 6.42
C LEU A 138 3.21 5.80 5.97
N ALA A 139 3.39 4.57 5.49
CA ALA A 139 4.69 4.08 5.06
C ALA A 139 5.27 4.89 3.90
N THR A 140 4.42 5.49 3.06
CA THR A 140 4.85 6.32 1.92
C THR A 140 5.25 7.75 2.31
N VAL A 141 4.87 8.20 3.51
CA VAL A 141 5.04 9.60 3.95
C VAL A 141 6.20 9.76 4.94
N ILE A 142 6.53 8.73 5.73
CA ILE A 142 7.57 8.79 6.76
C ILE A 142 8.91 8.22 6.26
N PRO A 143 10.05 8.57 6.89
CA PRO A 143 11.35 8.01 6.54
C PRO A 143 11.39 6.48 6.71
N SER A 144 12.17 5.79 5.87
CA SER A 144 12.32 4.32 5.92
C SER A 144 12.74 3.79 7.29
N SER A 145 13.65 4.48 7.98
CA SER A 145 14.07 4.13 9.34
C SER A 145 12.89 4.10 10.34
N ALA A 146 11.93 5.01 10.19
CA ALA A 146 10.72 5.04 11.01
C ALA A 146 9.73 3.94 10.60
N VAL A 147 9.64 3.59 9.30
CA VAL A 147 8.85 2.45 8.83
C VAL A 147 9.34 1.16 9.49
N ASP A 148 10.64 0.90 9.45
CA ASP A 148 11.27 -0.26 10.09
C ASP A 148 11.06 -0.27 11.61
N GLN A 149 11.20 0.89 12.27
CA GLN A 149 11.10 0.98 13.72
C GLN A 149 9.66 0.80 14.25
N TYR A 150 8.66 1.37 13.56
CA TYR A 150 7.30 1.48 14.08
C TYR A 150 6.26 0.70 13.30
N LEU A 151 6.30 0.74 11.97
CA LEU A 151 5.23 0.18 11.12
C LEU A 151 5.44 -1.32 10.84
N VAL A 152 6.68 -1.76 10.61
CA VAL A 152 7.01 -3.18 10.37
C VAL A 152 6.60 -4.08 11.55
N PRO A 153 6.92 -3.75 12.82
CA PRO A 153 6.43 -4.54 13.95
C PRO A 153 4.89 -4.52 14.07
N CYS A 154 4.28 -3.37 13.78
CA CYS A 154 2.84 -3.21 13.84
C CYS A 154 2.11 -4.10 12.83
N ILE A 155 2.52 -4.08 11.55
CA ILE A 155 1.90 -4.93 10.52
C ILE A 155 2.17 -6.41 10.79
N SER A 156 3.36 -6.77 11.29
CA SER A 156 3.68 -8.15 11.67
C SER A 156 2.71 -8.71 12.71
N ASN A 157 2.40 -7.92 13.74
CA ASN A 157 1.43 -8.30 14.77
C ASN A 157 0.02 -8.47 14.19
N LEU A 158 -0.43 -7.52 13.35
CA LEU A 158 -1.76 -7.53 12.75
C LEU A 158 -1.94 -8.66 11.71
N CYS A 159 -0.86 -9.15 11.08
CA CYS A 159 -0.90 -10.33 10.21
C CYS A 159 -1.32 -11.61 10.96
N SER A 160 -1.20 -11.62 12.29
CA SER A 160 -1.61 -12.72 13.17
C SER A 160 -2.91 -12.42 13.94
N ASP A 161 -3.66 -11.38 13.54
CA ASP A 161 -4.89 -10.98 14.22
C ASP A 161 -5.94 -12.11 14.23
N PRO A 162 -6.70 -12.31 15.32
CA PRO A 162 -7.77 -13.32 15.35
C PRO A 162 -8.86 -13.07 14.29
N PHE A 163 -9.12 -11.81 13.92
CA PHE A 163 -10.15 -11.45 12.96
C PHE A 163 -9.60 -11.42 11.52
N TRP A 164 -10.17 -12.28 10.66
CA TRP A 164 -9.71 -12.41 9.27
C TRP A 164 -9.76 -11.09 8.48
N GLY A 165 -10.70 -10.20 8.79
CA GLY A 165 -10.82 -8.91 8.11
C GLY A 165 -9.64 -7.96 8.39
N VAL A 166 -9.00 -8.08 9.56
CA VAL A 166 -7.77 -7.34 9.88
C VAL A 166 -6.60 -7.93 9.10
N ARG A 167 -6.46 -9.27 9.09
CA ARG A 167 -5.42 -9.97 8.32
C ARG A 167 -5.52 -9.70 6.81
N LYS A 168 -6.74 -9.68 6.27
CA LYS A 168 -7.01 -9.28 4.87
C LYS A 168 -6.53 -7.86 4.59
N SER A 169 -6.81 -6.93 5.50
CA SER A 169 -6.38 -5.53 5.35
C SER A 169 -4.85 -5.42 5.39
N CYS A 170 -4.17 -6.25 6.20
CA CYS A 170 -2.71 -6.34 6.18
C CYS A 170 -2.19 -6.87 4.84
N ALA A 171 -2.81 -7.92 4.29
CA ALA A 171 -2.45 -8.46 3.00
C ALA A 171 -2.56 -7.41 1.87
N GLU A 172 -3.55 -6.53 1.93
CA GLU A 172 -3.76 -5.47 0.93
C GLU A 172 -2.68 -4.36 1.00
N VAL A 173 -2.07 -4.12 2.16
CA VAL A 173 -1.11 -3.01 2.38
C VAL A 173 0.34 -3.45 2.54
N ILE A 174 0.64 -4.75 2.61
CA ILE A 174 2.01 -5.23 2.90
C ILE A 174 3.01 -4.87 1.81
N HIS A 175 2.56 -4.70 0.55
CA HIS A 175 3.40 -4.27 -0.57
C HIS A 175 3.91 -2.83 -0.44
N PRO A 176 3.07 -1.80 -0.23
CA PRO A 176 3.55 -0.43 0.04
C PRO A 176 4.57 -0.34 1.18
N VAL A 177 4.36 -1.08 2.27
CA VAL A 177 5.31 -1.14 3.39
C VAL A 177 6.64 -1.77 2.95
N ALA A 178 6.57 -2.85 2.17
CA ALA A 178 7.76 -3.54 1.64
C ALA A 178 8.57 -2.66 0.67
N GLN A 179 7.93 -1.74 -0.06
CA GLN A 179 8.63 -0.81 -0.95
C GLN A 179 9.54 0.15 -0.18
N VAL A 180 9.21 0.49 1.06
CA VAL A 180 9.92 1.53 1.83
C VAL A 180 10.83 0.96 2.93
N CYS A 181 10.49 -0.19 3.51
CA CYS A 181 11.30 -0.78 4.57
C CYS A 181 12.67 -1.29 4.09
N SER A 182 13.58 -1.50 5.05
CA SER A 182 14.88 -2.10 4.80
C SER A 182 14.79 -3.49 4.17
N LYS A 183 15.82 -3.87 3.41
CA LYS A 183 15.96 -5.23 2.86
C LYS A 183 15.90 -6.30 3.96
N GLU A 184 16.46 -6.01 5.13
CA GLU A 184 16.46 -6.91 6.28
C GLU A 184 15.04 -7.16 6.80
N SER A 185 14.26 -6.11 7.07
CA SER A 185 12.85 -6.25 7.50
C SER A 185 11.99 -6.90 6.43
N ARG A 186 12.20 -6.54 5.17
CA ARG A 186 11.49 -7.14 4.02
C ARG A 186 11.70 -8.66 3.99
N TRP A 187 12.94 -9.09 4.21
CA TRP A 187 13.31 -10.51 4.20
C TRP A 187 12.85 -11.25 5.46
N ASN A 188 13.25 -10.75 6.63
CA ASN A 188 13.15 -11.48 7.89
C ASN A 188 11.78 -11.36 8.56
N ILE A 189 10.97 -10.37 8.19
CA ILE A 189 9.68 -10.08 8.83
C ILE A 189 8.54 -10.13 7.80
N LEU A 190 8.57 -9.26 6.79
CA LEU A 190 7.43 -9.11 5.89
C LEU A 190 7.22 -10.33 4.99
N SER A 191 8.29 -11.00 4.56
CA SER A 191 8.17 -12.21 3.75
C SER A 191 7.52 -13.37 4.50
N PRO A 192 7.96 -13.72 5.74
CA PRO A 192 7.21 -14.64 6.60
C PRO A 192 5.74 -14.23 6.80
N CYS A 193 5.46 -12.95 7.02
CA CYS A 193 4.08 -12.47 7.15
C CYS A 193 3.26 -12.71 5.88
N LEU A 194 3.79 -12.41 4.69
CA LEU A 194 3.09 -12.65 3.44
C LEU A 194 2.87 -14.16 3.20
N ILE A 195 3.87 -14.99 3.47
CA ILE A 195 3.77 -16.46 3.37
C ILE A 195 2.66 -16.98 4.30
N GLN A 196 2.59 -16.48 5.54
CA GLN A 196 1.51 -16.81 6.47
C GLN A 196 0.13 -16.44 5.90
N LEU A 197 0.00 -15.25 5.28
CA LEU A 197 -1.26 -14.78 4.69
C LEU A 197 -1.66 -15.57 3.43
N LEU A 198 -0.69 -16.01 2.61
CA LEU A 198 -0.92 -16.91 1.46
C LEU A 198 -1.42 -18.29 1.91
N GLN A 199 -1.07 -18.71 3.12
CA GLN A 199 -1.48 -19.97 3.74
C GLN A 199 -2.68 -19.84 4.69
N ASP A 200 -3.31 -18.65 4.79
CA ASP A 200 -4.33 -18.33 5.79
C ASP A 200 -5.55 -19.28 5.76
N GLN A 201 -6.27 -19.47 6.86
CA GLN A 201 -7.48 -20.30 6.84
C GLN A 201 -8.63 -19.65 6.05
N SER A 202 -8.67 -18.31 5.97
CA SER A 202 -9.69 -17.56 5.24
C SER A 202 -9.31 -17.39 3.77
N ARG A 203 -10.20 -17.82 2.88
CA ARG A 203 -10.05 -17.61 1.43
C ARG A 203 -9.89 -16.13 1.08
N TRP A 204 -10.61 -15.24 1.76
CA TRP A 204 -10.55 -13.79 1.53
C TRP A 204 -9.16 -13.21 1.80
N VAL A 205 -8.46 -13.76 2.80
CA VAL A 205 -7.08 -13.36 3.12
C VAL A 205 -6.11 -13.91 2.08
N LYS A 206 -6.24 -15.19 1.71
CA LYS A 206 -5.41 -15.79 0.65
C LYS A 206 -5.54 -15.05 -0.69
N THR A 207 -6.77 -14.77 -1.12
CA THR A 207 -7.05 -14.02 -2.34
C THR A 207 -6.38 -12.65 -2.31
N ALA A 208 -6.50 -11.92 -1.20
CA ALA A 208 -5.85 -10.61 -1.05
C ALA A 208 -4.32 -10.71 -1.12
N ALA A 209 -3.73 -11.70 -0.44
CA ALA A 209 -2.29 -11.95 -0.46
C ALA A 209 -1.78 -12.33 -1.87
N LEU A 210 -2.52 -13.16 -2.61
CA LEU A 210 -2.19 -13.53 -3.99
C LEU A 210 -2.20 -12.33 -4.94
N ARG A 211 -3.15 -11.39 -4.76
CA ARG A 211 -3.23 -10.17 -5.58
C ARG A 211 -2.00 -9.27 -5.43
N VAL A 212 -1.42 -9.22 -4.24
CA VAL A 212 -0.22 -8.40 -3.98
C VAL A 212 1.09 -9.15 -4.20
N LEU A 213 1.08 -10.47 -4.37
CA LEU A 213 2.28 -11.31 -4.37
C LEU A 213 3.31 -10.89 -5.43
N GLY A 214 2.89 -10.70 -6.68
CA GLY A 214 3.81 -10.29 -7.75
C GLY A 214 4.42 -8.91 -7.52
N TYR A 215 3.63 -7.98 -6.98
CA TYR A 215 4.11 -6.65 -6.59
C TYR A 215 5.12 -6.75 -5.45
N PHE A 216 4.82 -7.54 -4.42
CA PHE A 216 5.73 -7.75 -3.30
C PHE A 216 7.05 -8.39 -3.76
N ILE A 217 7.01 -9.44 -4.58
CA ILE A 217 8.22 -10.07 -5.14
C ILE A 217 9.05 -9.02 -5.89
N SER A 218 8.41 -8.15 -6.66
CA SER A 218 9.15 -7.13 -7.41
C SER A 218 9.99 -6.22 -6.53
N THR A 219 9.63 -6.04 -5.25
CA THR A 219 10.40 -5.21 -4.30
C THR A 219 11.81 -5.75 -4.04
N PHE A 220 12.10 -7.01 -4.33
CA PHE A 220 13.44 -7.60 -4.22
C PHE A 220 14.36 -7.32 -5.42
N ALA A 221 13.84 -6.70 -6.50
CA ALA A 221 14.67 -6.34 -7.64
C ALA A 221 15.83 -5.46 -7.19
N GLN A 222 17.05 -5.83 -7.59
CA GLN A 222 18.24 -5.03 -7.33
C GLN A 222 18.11 -3.68 -8.05
N THR A 223 18.09 -2.59 -7.29
CA THR A 223 18.14 -1.24 -7.86
C THR A 223 19.51 -1.00 -8.49
N ASN A 224 19.62 -0.02 -9.39
CA ASN A 224 20.90 0.32 -10.01
C ASN A 224 21.95 0.77 -8.96
N GLU A 225 21.53 1.20 -7.77
CA GLU A 225 22.40 1.47 -6.61
C GLU A 225 23.05 0.19 -6.06
N ASP A 226 22.34 -0.93 -5.99
CA ASP A 226 22.92 -2.23 -5.60
C ASP A 226 23.93 -2.75 -6.64
N LYS A 227 23.69 -2.46 -7.92
CA LYS A 227 24.65 -2.77 -9.00
C LYS A 227 25.91 -1.90 -8.89
N GLN A 228 25.77 -0.62 -8.54
CA GLN A 228 26.91 0.27 -8.30
C GLN A 228 27.71 -0.10 -7.05
N ILE A 229 27.05 -0.44 -5.93
CA ILE A 229 27.71 -0.88 -4.68
C ILE A 229 28.42 -2.23 -4.87
N ASN A 230 27.82 -3.17 -5.61
CA ASN A 230 28.50 -4.42 -5.94
C ASN A 230 29.65 -4.23 -6.93
N SER A 231 29.54 -3.29 -7.88
CA SER A 231 30.66 -2.93 -8.76
C SER A 231 31.79 -2.20 -8.02
N THR A 232 31.50 -1.37 -7.03
CA THR A 232 32.52 -0.70 -6.20
C THR A 232 33.15 -1.64 -5.19
N LYS A 233 32.42 -2.64 -4.66
CA LYS A 233 33.01 -3.72 -3.85
C LYS A 233 33.95 -4.62 -4.66
N ILE A 234 33.70 -4.81 -5.97
CA ILE A 234 34.59 -5.57 -6.87
C ILE A 234 35.80 -4.71 -7.31
N ASN A 235 35.65 -3.39 -7.40
CA ASN A 235 36.73 -2.50 -7.87
C ASN A 235 37.66 -1.97 -6.75
N ASN A 236 37.36 -2.21 -5.47
CA ASN A 236 38.18 -1.75 -4.34
C ASN A 236 39.46 -2.57 -4.09
N GLU A 237 39.87 -3.45 -5.01
CA GLU A 237 41.24 -3.99 -5.01
C GLU A 237 42.18 -3.31 -6.03
N GLN A 238 41.70 -2.47 -6.95
CA GLN A 238 42.59 -1.78 -7.89
C GLN A 238 42.10 -0.38 -8.29
N ILE A 239 42.91 0.60 -7.85
CA ILE A 239 43.23 1.89 -8.49
C ILE A 239 42.56 3.15 -7.91
N ASN A 240 43.47 3.98 -7.38
CA ASN A 240 43.37 5.41 -7.09
C ASN A 240 42.97 6.25 -8.31
N ASP A 241 42.43 7.43 -7.98
CA ASP A 241 42.47 8.68 -8.73
C ASP A 241 41.40 8.97 -9.80
N LEU A 242 40.84 10.17 -9.60
CA LEU A 242 40.16 11.10 -10.50
C LEU A 242 38.62 11.12 -10.50
N SER A 243 38.18 12.37 -10.53
CA SER A 243 36.94 12.95 -10.01
C SER A 243 36.02 13.45 -11.14
N VAL A 244 34.84 13.92 -10.73
CA VAL A 244 33.99 14.98 -11.35
C VAL A 244 32.75 14.54 -12.16
N GLN A 245 31.58 14.85 -11.57
CA GLN A 245 30.30 15.40 -12.07
C GLN A 245 29.71 14.93 -13.41
N VAL A 246 28.38 14.65 -13.43
CA VAL A 246 27.34 15.43 -14.14
C VAL A 246 25.95 15.05 -13.60
N GLU A 247 25.21 16.02 -13.08
CA GLU A 247 23.74 16.00 -12.91
C GLU A 247 23.10 16.52 -14.21
N GLN A 248 22.10 15.81 -14.76
CA GLN A 248 21.11 16.42 -15.64
C GLN A 248 19.72 15.80 -15.41
N SER A 249 18.78 16.69 -15.12
CA SER A 249 17.35 16.48 -14.92
C SER A 249 16.63 16.18 -16.24
N ILE A 250 15.72 15.21 -16.25
CA ILE A 250 14.83 14.93 -17.37
C ILE A 250 13.37 15.08 -16.89
N GLN A 251 12.64 16.00 -17.50
CA GLN A 251 11.19 16.15 -17.38
C GLN A 251 10.50 15.06 -18.20
N ILE A 252 9.53 14.32 -17.62
CA ILE A 252 8.84 13.19 -18.26
C ILE A 252 7.40 13.61 -18.62
N ASN A 253 7.00 13.35 -19.88
CA ASN A 253 5.67 13.61 -20.43
C ASN A 253 4.64 12.55 -19.98
N GLU A 254 3.36 12.92 -19.85
CA GLU A 254 2.27 12.03 -19.37
C GLU A 254 1.98 10.81 -20.28
N SER A 255 2.49 10.76 -21.51
CA SER A 255 2.41 9.58 -22.39
C SER A 255 3.44 8.49 -22.09
N ASP A 256 4.44 8.78 -21.25
CA ASP A 256 5.55 7.86 -20.94
C ASP A 256 5.31 7.01 -19.68
N LYS A 257 4.14 7.15 -19.02
CA LYS A 257 3.81 6.38 -17.80
C LYS A 257 3.77 4.86 -18.03
N PHE A 258 3.48 4.37 -19.24
CA PHE A 258 3.50 2.94 -19.56
C PHE A 258 4.93 2.35 -19.56
N ASN A 259 5.95 3.18 -19.79
CA ASN A 259 7.36 2.80 -19.84
C ASN A 259 8.11 3.08 -18.52
N ASP A 260 7.42 3.55 -17.47
CA ASP A 260 8.04 3.78 -16.17
C ASP A 260 8.28 2.43 -15.48
N PHE A 261 9.49 2.24 -14.95
CA PHE A 261 9.86 1.10 -14.10
C PHE A 261 8.88 0.88 -12.93
N ASN A 262 8.16 1.95 -12.53
CA ASN A 262 7.12 1.91 -11.50
C ASN A 262 5.71 1.51 -12.00
N TYR A 263 5.46 1.44 -13.31
CA TYR A 263 4.12 1.17 -13.86
C TYR A 263 3.54 -0.17 -13.36
N TRP A 264 4.36 -1.21 -13.34
CA TRP A 264 3.97 -2.55 -12.87
C TRP A 264 4.09 -2.70 -11.34
N ARG A 265 4.38 -1.61 -10.61
CA ARG A 265 4.49 -1.56 -9.14
C ARG A 265 3.28 -0.91 -8.47
N GLU A 266 2.43 -0.23 -9.25
CA GLU A 266 1.17 0.35 -8.78
C GLU A 266 0.03 -0.70 -8.84
N PRO A 267 -0.77 -0.88 -7.77
CA PRO A 267 -1.97 -1.71 -7.80
C PRO A 267 -2.96 -1.22 -8.86
N LEU A 268 -3.58 -2.12 -9.62
CA LEU A 268 -4.72 -1.74 -10.48
C LEU A 268 -5.80 -1.08 -9.60
N LEU A 269 -6.18 0.16 -9.93
CA LEU A 269 -7.15 0.97 -9.19
C LEU A 269 -8.38 0.13 -8.78
N THR A 270 -8.54 -0.12 -7.48
CA THR A 270 -9.70 -0.81 -6.87
C THR A 270 -10.92 0.10 -6.85
N ASN A 271 -11.54 0.33 -8.02
CA ASN A 271 -12.90 0.87 -8.10
C ASN A 271 -13.83 -0.22 -8.65
N ILE A 272 -14.08 -1.25 -7.83
CA ILE A 272 -15.23 -2.14 -8.00
C ILE A 272 -15.84 -2.34 -6.61
N ASP A 273 -16.99 -1.70 -6.37
CA ASP A 273 -17.86 -1.95 -5.23
C ASP A 273 -18.27 -3.42 -5.22
N PHE A 274 -17.75 -4.21 -4.28
CA PHE A 274 -18.23 -5.56 -4.03
C PHE A 274 -19.23 -5.54 -2.88
N ASN A 275 -20.52 -5.63 -3.24
CA ASN A 275 -21.62 -5.86 -2.31
C ASN A 275 -21.34 -7.09 -1.43
N GLN A 276 -21.58 -6.91 -0.14
CA GLN A 276 -21.12 -7.76 0.97
C GLN A 276 -21.99 -9.02 1.20
N ASP A 277 -22.98 -9.28 0.33
CA ASP A 277 -24.07 -10.24 0.57
C ASP A 277 -23.92 -11.62 -0.11
N LEU A 278 -22.81 -11.91 -0.78
CA LEU A 278 -22.61 -13.19 -1.48
C LEU A 278 -21.74 -14.22 -0.72
N ILE A 279 -21.45 -13.97 0.56
CA ILE A 279 -20.54 -14.78 1.38
C ILE A 279 -21.31 -15.68 2.33
N GLU A 280 -22.13 -16.61 1.84
CA GLU A 280 -22.73 -17.61 2.75
C GLU A 280 -22.70 -19.06 2.29
N ASN A 281 -22.25 -19.38 1.07
CA ASN A 281 -22.22 -20.77 0.67
C ASN A 281 -20.84 -21.22 0.17
N PHE A 282 -20.49 -22.43 0.62
CA PHE A 282 -19.38 -23.28 0.17
C PHE A 282 -18.11 -23.25 1.02
N THR A 283 -18.23 -23.87 2.18
CA THR A 283 -17.14 -24.55 2.89
C THR A 283 -16.87 -25.93 2.28
N SER A 284 -15.62 -26.37 2.46
CA SER A 284 -15.07 -27.73 2.27
C SER A 284 -14.59 -28.16 0.87
N THR A 285 -13.26 -28.31 0.68
CA THR A 285 -12.55 -29.63 0.65
C THR A 285 -11.13 -29.52 0.04
N THR A 286 -10.13 -29.58 0.93
CA THR A 286 -8.84 -30.34 0.97
C THR A 286 -7.90 -30.63 -0.22
N ARG A 287 -6.60 -30.40 0.08
CA ARG A 287 -5.35 -31.25 -0.06
C ARG A 287 -4.43 -31.04 -1.29
N LYS A 288 -3.16 -30.58 -1.18
CA LYS A 288 -1.92 -30.93 -0.42
C LYS A 288 -0.97 -32.00 -1.04
N GLN A 289 -1.01 -32.27 -2.35
CA GLN A 289 -0.20 -33.36 -2.94
C GLN A 289 0.78 -32.98 -4.06
N SER A 290 0.80 -31.74 -4.56
CA SER A 290 1.62 -31.35 -5.72
C SER A 290 2.98 -30.69 -5.41
N LEU A 291 3.31 -30.43 -4.14
CA LEU A 291 4.47 -29.61 -3.74
C LEU A 291 5.83 -30.38 -3.67
N LEU A 292 5.87 -31.67 -3.97
CA LEU A 292 7.06 -32.52 -3.70
C LEU A 292 7.93 -32.82 -4.93
N GLU A 293 7.54 -32.42 -6.13
CA GLU A 293 8.26 -32.79 -7.36
C GLU A 293 9.12 -31.68 -7.98
N ILE A 294 8.96 -30.42 -7.56
CA ILE A 294 9.69 -29.26 -8.15
C ILE A 294 11.06 -29.04 -7.46
N SER A 295 11.32 -29.65 -6.31
CA SER A 295 12.48 -29.38 -5.44
C SER A 295 13.82 -30.05 -5.84
N LYS A 296 13.94 -30.63 -7.03
CA LYS A 296 15.10 -31.50 -7.35
C LYS A 296 16.17 -30.95 -8.29
N THR A 297 16.14 -29.68 -8.70
CA THR A 297 17.11 -29.17 -9.70
C THR A 297 17.74 -27.81 -9.40
N TYR A 298 17.64 -27.29 -8.18
CA TYR A 298 18.14 -25.94 -7.86
C TYR A 298 19.18 -25.98 -6.75
N ASP A 299 20.23 -25.18 -6.90
CA ASP A 299 21.09 -24.79 -5.79
C ASP A 299 20.31 -23.75 -4.96
N PRO A 300 19.73 -24.12 -3.81
CA PRO A 300 18.82 -23.26 -3.05
C PRO A 300 19.52 -21.98 -2.61
N ASP A 301 20.84 -22.04 -2.39
CA ASP A 301 21.63 -20.94 -1.84
C ASP A 301 21.75 -19.76 -2.82
N SER A 302 21.72 -19.98 -4.14
CA SER A 302 21.81 -18.89 -5.12
C SER A 302 20.50 -18.10 -5.28
N ILE A 303 19.34 -18.75 -5.11
CA ILE A 303 18.01 -18.10 -5.24
C ILE A 303 17.58 -17.48 -3.91
N ASN A 304 17.87 -18.16 -2.79
CA ASN A 304 17.68 -17.63 -1.43
C ASN A 304 18.54 -16.39 -1.14
N ASN A 305 19.37 -15.93 -2.07
CA ASN A 305 20.06 -14.64 -1.98
C ASN A 305 19.30 -13.49 -2.69
N ILE A 306 18.31 -13.81 -3.53
CA ILE A 306 17.54 -12.84 -4.34
C ILE A 306 16.20 -12.57 -3.68
N LEU A 307 15.39 -13.60 -3.44
CA LEU A 307 14.13 -13.51 -2.71
C LEU A 307 13.79 -14.87 -2.03
N PRO A 308 12.92 -14.89 -1.00
CA PRO A 308 12.48 -16.15 -0.38
C PRO A 308 11.77 -17.07 -1.38
N ILE A 309 12.29 -18.29 -1.57
CA ILE A 309 11.83 -19.19 -2.63
C ILE A 309 10.36 -19.60 -2.48
N GLU A 310 9.83 -19.63 -1.27
CA GLU A 310 8.43 -19.94 -1.01
C GLU A 310 7.49 -18.94 -1.68
N LEU A 311 7.88 -17.65 -1.76
CA LEU A 311 7.08 -16.63 -2.46
C LEU A 311 7.02 -16.94 -3.97
N LEU A 312 8.12 -17.42 -4.55
CA LEU A 312 8.16 -17.82 -5.95
C LEU A 312 7.33 -19.08 -6.21
N ASP A 313 7.34 -20.04 -5.29
CA ASP A 313 6.50 -21.25 -5.37
C ASP A 313 5.00 -20.89 -5.34
N PHE A 314 4.61 -19.95 -4.48
CA PHE A 314 3.24 -19.42 -4.48
C PHE A 314 2.92 -18.70 -5.80
N TYR A 315 3.86 -17.93 -6.35
CA TYR A 315 3.65 -17.20 -7.59
C TYR A 315 3.51 -18.11 -8.81
N THR A 316 4.37 -19.14 -8.91
CA THR A 316 4.34 -20.12 -10.00
C THR A 316 3.12 -21.03 -9.96
N SER A 317 2.51 -21.20 -8.78
CA SER A 317 1.27 -21.95 -8.62
C SER A 317 -0.01 -21.10 -8.79
N ILE A 318 0.08 -19.78 -9.09
CA ILE A 318 -1.10 -18.90 -9.27
C ILE A 318 -2.12 -19.48 -10.27
N ILE A 319 -1.65 -19.96 -11.43
CA ILE A 319 -2.51 -20.51 -12.48
C ILE A 319 -3.20 -21.80 -12.01
N GLU A 320 -2.50 -22.63 -11.23
CA GLU A 320 -3.05 -23.88 -10.71
C GLU A 320 -4.07 -23.61 -9.60
N GLN A 321 -3.83 -22.59 -8.79
CA GLN A 321 -4.74 -22.18 -7.71
C GLN A 321 -6.04 -21.57 -8.25
N SER A 322 -6.01 -20.84 -9.36
CA SER A 322 -7.19 -20.17 -9.94
C SER A 322 -8.20 -21.10 -10.62
N HIS A 323 -7.76 -22.23 -11.18
CA HIS A 323 -8.67 -23.16 -11.89
C HIS A 323 -9.47 -24.08 -10.95
N SER A 324 -9.07 -24.16 -9.67
CA SER A 324 -9.63 -25.09 -8.69
C SER A 324 -10.92 -24.60 -7.98
N SER A 325 -11.38 -23.38 -8.26
CA SER A 325 -12.56 -22.79 -7.61
C SER A 325 -13.22 -21.78 -8.56
N GLY A 326 -14.51 -21.94 -8.86
CA GLY A 326 -15.24 -21.28 -9.95
C GLY A 326 -15.36 -19.74 -9.97
N VAL A 327 -14.52 -18.99 -9.26
CA VAL A 327 -14.21 -17.55 -9.39
C VAL A 327 -12.77 -17.43 -8.84
N GLU A 328 -11.75 -16.98 -9.57
CA GLU A 328 -11.46 -15.57 -9.91
C GLU A 328 -10.47 -15.51 -11.08
N THR A 329 -10.97 -15.22 -12.29
CA THR A 329 -10.15 -14.90 -13.48
C THR A 329 -9.19 -13.72 -13.25
N ASP A 330 -9.51 -12.89 -12.25
CA ASP A 330 -8.80 -11.65 -11.95
C ASP A 330 -7.43 -11.92 -11.32
N ILE A 331 -7.25 -13.02 -10.56
CA ILE A 331 -5.95 -13.38 -9.97
C ILE A 331 -4.96 -13.79 -11.05
N VAL A 332 -5.40 -14.57 -12.05
CA VAL A 332 -4.54 -14.98 -13.18
C VAL A 332 -4.17 -13.77 -14.03
N HIS A 333 -5.14 -12.90 -14.29
CA HIS A 333 -4.90 -11.64 -14.97
C HIS A 333 -3.89 -10.77 -14.23
N GLN A 334 -4.00 -10.70 -12.90
CA GLN A 334 -3.06 -9.98 -12.05
C GLN A 334 -1.67 -10.63 -12.01
N GLY A 335 -1.61 -11.96 -12.01
CA GLY A 335 -0.38 -12.72 -12.18
C GLY A 335 0.31 -12.35 -13.49
N ALA A 336 -0.40 -12.42 -14.62
CA ALA A 336 0.15 -12.02 -15.91
C ALA A 336 0.57 -10.54 -15.96
N HIS A 337 -0.17 -9.65 -15.29
CA HIS A 337 0.18 -8.23 -15.17
C HIS A 337 1.51 -8.01 -14.43
N THR A 338 1.74 -8.75 -13.35
CA THR A 338 2.94 -8.61 -12.50
C THR A 338 4.11 -9.48 -12.97
N PHE A 339 3.88 -10.39 -13.92
CA PHE A 339 4.88 -11.34 -14.42
C PHE A 339 6.19 -10.69 -14.88
N PRO A 340 6.18 -9.58 -15.64
CA PRO A 340 7.41 -8.93 -16.09
C PRO A 340 8.25 -8.41 -14.93
N ALA A 341 7.60 -7.83 -13.91
CA ALA A 341 8.30 -7.31 -12.74
C ALA A 341 8.95 -8.45 -11.94
N VAL A 342 8.28 -9.60 -11.82
CA VAL A 342 8.85 -10.81 -11.21
C VAL A 342 10.00 -11.36 -12.04
N ALA A 343 9.86 -11.40 -13.37
CA ALA A 343 10.90 -11.86 -14.27
C ALA A 343 12.16 -10.98 -14.19
N LEU A 344 12.00 -9.65 -14.19
CA LEU A 344 13.10 -8.70 -14.02
C LEU A 344 13.80 -8.84 -12.66
N THR A 345 13.03 -9.13 -11.60
CA THR A 345 13.57 -9.40 -10.26
C THR A 345 14.47 -10.64 -10.24
N LEU A 346 14.04 -11.69 -10.94
CA LEU A 346 14.77 -12.95 -11.04
C LEU A 346 15.99 -12.85 -11.98
N THR A 347 15.98 -11.89 -12.90
CA THR A 347 16.98 -11.70 -13.97
C THR A 347 17.05 -12.89 -14.93
N ASN A 348 17.85 -12.74 -15.99
CA ASN A 348 18.02 -13.78 -17.02
C ASN A 348 18.58 -15.10 -16.49
N LYS A 349 19.38 -15.04 -15.42
CA LYS A 349 19.98 -16.22 -14.77
C LYS A 349 18.92 -17.20 -14.26
N ASN A 350 17.79 -16.70 -13.80
CA ASN A 350 16.74 -17.51 -13.17
C ASN A 350 15.45 -17.63 -14.00
N TRP A 351 15.49 -17.25 -15.29
CA TRP A 351 14.35 -17.37 -16.21
C TRP A 351 13.76 -18.78 -16.25
N HIS A 352 14.62 -19.79 -16.12
CA HIS A 352 14.23 -21.20 -16.15
C HIS A 352 13.20 -21.58 -15.05
N LEU A 353 13.13 -20.82 -13.95
CA LEU A 353 12.16 -21.03 -12.85
C LEU A 353 10.74 -20.61 -13.23
N ILE A 354 10.59 -19.65 -14.15
CA ILE A 354 9.30 -19.01 -14.48
C ILE A 354 8.90 -19.16 -15.94
N ARG A 355 9.76 -19.74 -16.79
CA ARG A 355 9.47 -19.95 -18.23
C ARG A 355 8.20 -20.78 -18.47
N ASP A 356 7.94 -21.76 -17.63
CA ASP A 356 6.76 -22.63 -17.77
C ASP A 356 5.50 -21.87 -17.36
N LEU A 357 5.61 -20.98 -16.37
CA LEU A 357 4.55 -20.05 -15.99
C LEU A 357 4.24 -19.07 -17.12
N HIS A 358 5.26 -18.49 -17.77
CA HIS A 358 5.09 -17.65 -18.96
C HIS A 358 4.31 -18.37 -20.05
N LYS A 359 4.70 -19.62 -20.36
CA LYS A 359 4.01 -20.44 -21.36
C LYS A 359 2.54 -20.66 -20.98
N LYS A 360 2.28 -21.02 -19.72
CA LYS A 360 0.91 -21.19 -19.21
C LYS A 360 0.08 -19.90 -19.34
N PHE A 361 0.63 -18.72 -19.05
CA PHE A 361 -0.08 -17.44 -19.28
C PHE A 361 -0.33 -17.15 -20.76
N ALA A 362 0.63 -17.47 -21.63
CA ALA A 362 0.50 -17.27 -23.09
C ALA A 362 -0.57 -18.20 -23.71
N GLU A 363 -0.74 -19.40 -23.15
CA GLU A 363 -1.73 -20.40 -23.57
C GLU A 363 -3.05 -20.31 -22.79
N ASP A 364 -3.20 -19.35 -21.87
CA ASP A 364 -4.38 -19.21 -21.01
C ASP A 364 -5.65 -19.00 -21.85
N LEU A 365 -6.79 -19.58 -21.43
CA LEU A 365 -8.06 -19.47 -22.14
C LEU A 365 -8.59 -18.02 -22.20
N GLN A 366 -8.31 -17.22 -21.18
CA GLN A 366 -8.76 -15.83 -21.08
C GLN A 366 -7.90 -14.93 -21.95
N TRP A 367 -8.51 -14.32 -22.97
CA TRP A 367 -7.80 -13.40 -23.86
C TRP A 367 -7.21 -12.19 -23.13
N LYS A 368 -7.82 -11.76 -22.00
CA LYS A 368 -7.29 -10.65 -21.18
C LYS A 368 -5.92 -10.99 -20.59
N VAL A 369 -5.73 -12.23 -20.11
CA VAL A 369 -4.45 -12.73 -19.58
C VAL A 369 -3.40 -12.71 -20.68
N ARG A 370 -3.71 -13.31 -21.84
CA ARG A 370 -2.81 -13.34 -23.00
C ARG A 370 -2.45 -11.94 -23.50
N ARG A 371 -3.44 -11.04 -23.56
CA ARG A 371 -3.24 -9.65 -24.00
C ARG A 371 -2.32 -8.89 -23.05
N THR A 372 -2.55 -8.98 -21.74
CA THR A 372 -1.72 -8.31 -20.74
C THR A 372 -0.28 -8.82 -20.79
N LEU A 373 -0.08 -10.13 -20.94
CA LEU A 373 1.27 -10.70 -21.15
C LEU A 373 1.89 -10.23 -22.48
N ALA A 374 1.13 -10.17 -23.56
CA ALA A 374 1.63 -9.71 -24.86
C ALA A 374 2.12 -8.25 -24.81
N TYR A 375 1.44 -7.39 -24.05
CA TYR A 375 1.85 -6.00 -23.87
C TYR A 375 3.20 -5.84 -23.16
N SER A 376 3.62 -6.83 -22.37
CA SER A 376 4.87 -6.77 -21.63
C SER A 376 6.05 -7.50 -22.27
N LEU A 377 5.88 -8.03 -23.50
CA LEU A 377 6.95 -8.70 -24.24
C LEU A 377 8.19 -7.83 -24.45
N HIS A 378 8.01 -6.51 -24.60
CA HIS A 378 9.12 -5.57 -24.73
C HIS A 378 10.00 -5.57 -23.45
N ALA A 379 9.39 -5.52 -22.26
CA ALA A 379 10.11 -5.59 -20.99
C ALA A 379 10.75 -6.95 -20.76
N LEU A 380 10.07 -8.04 -21.17
CA LEU A 380 10.64 -9.39 -21.11
C LEU A 380 11.83 -9.58 -22.07
N SER A 381 11.98 -8.75 -23.11
CA SER A 381 13.12 -8.82 -24.02
C SER A 381 14.42 -8.27 -23.42
N GLU A 382 14.34 -7.57 -22.28
CA GLU A 382 15.51 -7.09 -21.52
C GLU A 382 16.16 -8.18 -20.66
N ILE A 383 15.52 -9.34 -20.56
CA ILE A 383 15.94 -10.54 -19.83
C ILE A 383 16.55 -11.52 -20.85
#